data_AF-A0A7S0BKK5-F1
#
_entry.id   AF-A0A7S0BKK5-F1
#
_cell.length_a   1.000
_cell.length_b   1.000
_cell.length_c   1.000
_cell.angle_alpha   90.00
_cell.angle_beta   90.00
_cell.angle_gamma   90.00
#
_symmetry.space_group_name_H-M   'P 1'
#
loop_
_entity.id
_entity.type
_entity.pdbx_description
1 polymer ?
#
loop_
_entity_poly.entity_id
_entity_poly.type
_entity_poly.pdbx_seq_one_letter_code
_entity_poly.pdbx_strand_id
1 'polypeptide(L)'
;HIHQIHVPLPDGIVDGVGILSESFYDYNYENKEPYLTMITGFTEHEDGYVVGRKYKLEQPIEFRSATRNREKLELIGPKSIIKLESEESLKCASHWTYDFATKTWTGGTRPGRACIVVRGGAETYLDGTYELSEKKLRTMDVGRDFQTEEIVWGSAFGPFDFDKVESFAELVVEPVKSVS
;
A
#
# COMPACT_ATOMS: atom_id res chain seq x y z
N HIS A 1 12.09 -15.02 3.88
CA HIS A 1 11.32 -14.26 4.89
C HIS A 1 11.27 -12.79 4.48
N ILE A 2 10.16 -12.10 4.74
CA ILE A 2 9.90 -10.72 4.30
C ILE A 2 9.42 -9.93 5.52
N HIS A 3 9.91 -8.71 5.66
CA HIS A 3 9.42 -7.74 6.66
C HIS A 3 8.64 -6.65 5.93
N GLN A 4 7.47 -6.28 6.46
CA GLN A 4 6.71 -5.12 6.01
C GLN A 4 6.52 -4.16 7.18
N ILE A 5 6.83 -2.89 6.93
CA ILE A 5 6.66 -1.82 7.92
C ILE A 5 5.71 -0.78 7.34
N HIS A 6 4.66 -0.45 8.08
CA HIS A 6 3.65 0.52 7.70
C HIS A 6 3.59 1.59 8.79
N VAL A 7 3.95 2.84 8.45
CA VAL A 7 4.01 3.95 9.40
C VAL A 7 3.07 5.06 8.93
N PRO A 8 2.22 5.62 9.82
CA PRO A 8 1.42 6.80 9.50
C PRO A 8 2.30 7.96 9.03
N LEU A 9 1.83 8.66 8.01
CA LEU A 9 2.43 9.90 7.55
C LEU A 9 1.86 11.10 8.33
N PRO A 10 2.60 12.22 8.42
CA PRO A 10 2.02 13.49 8.84
C PRO A 10 0.76 13.86 8.03
N ASP A 11 -0.16 14.58 8.66
CA ASP A 11 -1.41 15.02 8.02
C ASP A 11 -1.15 16.00 6.86
N GLY A 12 -2.08 16.04 5.90
CA GLY A 12 -2.05 16.98 4.77
C GLY A 12 -1.05 16.64 3.66
N ILE A 13 -0.37 15.49 3.72
CA ILE A 13 0.52 15.02 2.63
C ILE A 13 -0.28 14.41 1.49
N VAL A 14 -1.30 13.60 1.81
CA VAL A 14 -2.20 12.94 0.86
C VAL A 14 -3.65 13.16 1.30
N ASP A 15 -4.60 12.80 0.44
CA ASP A 15 -6.01 12.81 0.82
C ASP A 15 -6.27 11.70 1.86
N GLY A 16 -6.92 12.04 2.97
CA GLY A 16 -7.25 11.09 4.03
C GLY A 16 -6.05 10.67 4.89
N VAL A 17 -6.05 9.43 5.39
CA VAL A 17 -4.97 8.91 6.23
C VAL A 17 -3.82 8.41 5.37
N GLY A 18 -2.66 9.07 5.46
CA GLY A 18 -1.45 8.65 4.75
C GLY A 18 -0.66 7.56 5.49
N ILE A 19 -0.16 6.58 4.76
CA ILE A 19 0.72 5.53 5.27
C ILE A 19 1.92 5.37 4.32
N LEU A 20 3.13 5.45 4.87
CA LEU A 20 4.35 5.00 4.21
C LEU A 20 4.54 3.51 4.49
N SER A 21 4.74 2.73 3.44
CA SER A 21 4.99 1.29 3.51
C SER A 21 6.35 0.95 2.91
N GLU A 22 7.15 0.16 3.62
CA GLU A 22 8.43 -0.36 3.13
C GLU A 22 8.49 -1.88 3.35
N SER A 23 8.91 -2.61 2.30
CA SER A 23 9.09 -4.06 2.34
C SER A 23 10.56 -4.43 2.16
N PHE A 24 11.03 -5.36 2.98
CA PHE A 24 12.43 -5.79 3.04
C PHE A 24 12.52 -7.30 2.91
N TYR A 25 13.51 -7.78 2.16
CA TYR A 25 13.94 -9.16 2.34
C TYR A 25 14.71 -9.28 3.64
N ASP A 26 14.48 -10.36 4.37
CA ASP A 26 15.13 -10.63 5.66
C ASP A 26 16.67 -10.53 5.59
N TYR A 27 17.30 -11.08 4.55
CA TYR A 27 18.75 -11.01 4.36
C TYR A 27 19.30 -9.59 4.15
N ASN A 28 18.45 -8.63 3.78
CA ASN A 28 18.83 -7.23 3.55
C ASN A 28 18.16 -6.27 4.55
N TYR A 29 17.50 -6.82 5.58
CA TYR A 29 16.75 -6.03 6.55
C TYR A 29 17.66 -5.12 7.38
N GLU A 30 18.80 -5.64 7.84
CA GLU A 30 19.76 -4.87 8.64
C GLU A 30 20.47 -3.77 7.86
N ASN A 31 20.65 -3.95 6.55
CA ASN A 31 21.23 -2.94 5.66
C ASN A 31 20.26 -1.78 5.37
N LYS A 32 19.02 -1.84 5.87
CA LYS A 32 18.00 -0.79 5.70
C LYS A 32 17.71 -0.53 4.22
N GLU A 33 17.55 -1.62 3.49
CA GLU A 33 17.41 -1.61 2.05
C GLU A 33 16.07 -2.24 1.62
N PRO A 34 14.99 -1.45 1.56
CA PRO A 34 13.71 -1.97 1.11
C PRO A 34 13.77 -2.27 -0.39
N TYR A 35 13.10 -3.34 -0.81
CA TYR A 35 12.89 -3.64 -2.23
C TYR A 35 11.63 -2.96 -2.78
N LEU A 36 10.73 -2.52 -1.90
CA LEU A 36 9.52 -1.80 -2.25
C LEU A 36 9.27 -0.70 -1.22
N THR A 37 9.05 0.52 -1.72
CA THR A 37 8.61 1.67 -0.93
C THR A 37 7.39 2.26 -1.62
N MET A 38 6.32 2.52 -0.86
CA MET A 38 5.04 2.99 -1.40
C MET A 38 4.33 3.88 -0.39
N ILE A 39 3.70 4.96 -0.86
CA ILE A 39 2.75 5.73 -0.06
C ILE A 39 1.34 5.33 -0.44
N THR A 40 0.48 5.10 0.55
CA THR A 40 -0.96 4.89 0.36
C THR A 40 -1.74 5.92 1.15
N GLY A 41 -2.65 6.65 0.50
CA GLY A 41 -3.66 7.49 1.16
C GLY A 41 -4.99 6.75 1.22
N PHE A 42 -5.56 6.65 2.42
CA PHE A 42 -6.82 5.96 2.66
C PHE A 42 -7.96 6.95 2.88
N THR A 43 -8.99 6.86 2.04
CA THR A 43 -10.20 7.69 2.10
C THR A 43 -11.43 6.80 2.16
N GLU A 44 -12.37 7.13 3.04
CA GLU A 44 -13.69 6.50 3.08
C GLU A 44 -14.57 7.01 1.93
N HIS A 45 -15.31 6.10 1.30
CA HIS A 45 -16.32 6.41 0.30
C HIS A 45 -17.72 6.44 0.93
N GLU A 46 -18.65 7.18 0.34
CA GLU A 46 -20.03 7.35 0.85
C GLU A 46 -20.77 6.01 1.04
N ASP A 47 -20.46 5.01 0.22
CA ASP A 47 -21.03 3.66 0.28
C ASP A 47 -20.39 2.76 1.35
N GLY A 48 -19.50 3.29 2.20
CA GLY A 48 -18.92 2.59 3.35
C GLY A 48 -17.70 1.71 3.05
N TYR A 49 -17.17 1.73 1.83
CA TYR A 49 -15.88 1.11 1.51
C TYR A 49 -14.74 2.13 1.61
N VAL A 50 -13.51 1.64 1.83
CA VAL A 50 -12.30 2.46 1.91
C VAL A 50 -11.47 2.27 0.65
N VAL A 51 -10.97 3.38 0.09
CA VAL A 51 -10.06 3.38 -1.07
C VAL A 51 -8.66 3.71 -0.60
N GLY A 52 -7.71 2.82 -0.89
CA GLY A 52 -6.27 3.05 -0.70
C GLY A 52 -5.62 3.48 -2.01
N ARG A 53 -5.48 4.79 -2.22
CA ARG A 53 -4.82 5.36 -3.40
C ARG A 53 -3.30 5.31 -3.25
N LYS A 54 -2.59 4.89 -4.31
CA LYS A 54 -1.13 4.77 -4.31
C LYS A 54 -0.47 6.04 -4.82
N TYR A 55 0.61 6.48 -4.17
CA TYR A 55 1.39 7.64 -4.52
C TYR A 55 2.86 7.25 -4.71
N LYS A 56 3.52 7.88 -5.68
CA LYS A 56 4.97 7.72 -5.91
C LYS A 56 5.72 8.79 -5.13
N LEU A 57 6.86 8.42 -4.54
CA LEU A 57 7.83 9.37 -4.03
C LEU A 57 8.66 9.93 -5.21
N GLU A 58 8.91 11.23 -5.21
CA GLU A 58 9.75 11.89 -6.23
C GLU A 58 11.22 11.50 -6.08
N GLN A 59 11.72 11.43 -4.85
CA GLN A 59 13.10 11.09 -4.52
C GLN A 59 13.16 9.88 -3.57
N PRO A 60 12.76 8.69 -4.04
CA PRO A 60 12.60 7.51 -3.18
C PRO A 60 13.90 7.08 -2.48
N ILE A 61 15.06 7.39 -3.06
CA ILE A 61 16.38 7.06 -2.48
C ILE A 61 16.65 7.90 -1.22
N GLU A 62 16.24 9.17 -1.18
CA GLU A 62 16.45 10.03 -0.02
C GLU A 62 15.62 9.55 1.18
N PHE A 63 14.37 9.17 0.92
CA PHE A 63 13.42 8.65 1.90
C PHE A 63 13.57 7.15 2.17
N ARG A 64 14.61 6.50 1.64
CA ARG A 64 14.88 5.09 1.90
C ARG A 64 15.00 4.83 3.41
N SER A 65 14.26 3.82 3.87
CA SER A 65 14.15 3.42 5.27
C SER A 65 13.59 4.51 6.20
N ALA A 66 12.77 5.42 5.67
CA ALA A 66 12.07 6.42 6.48
C ALA A 66 11.09 5.79 7.48
N THR A 67 10.57 4.57 7.21
CA THR A 67 9.74 3.85 8.20
C THR A 67 10.51 3.50 9.48
N ARG A 68 11.85 3.53 9.44
CA ARG A 68 12.75 3.25 10.57
C ARG A 68 13.58 4.48 10.96
N ASN A 69 13.22 5.66 10.45
CA ASN A 69 13.93 6.91 10.73
C ASN A 69 12.92 8.07 10.79
N ARG A 70 12.62 8.49 12.03
CA ARG A 70 11.66 9.56 12.31
C ARG A 70 12.01 10.88 11.64
N GLU A 71 13.29 11.29 11.65
CA GLU A 71 13.72 12.54 11.02
C GLU A 71 13.44 12.53 9.52
N LYS A 72 13.69 11.41 8.84
CA LYS A 72 13.35 11.27 7.41
C LYS A 72 11.85 11.26 7.16
N LEU A 73 11.08 10.62 8.04
CA LEU A 73 9.62 10.55 7.93
C LEU A 73 9.01 11.96 8.04
N GLU A 74 9.49 12.77 8.98
CA GLU A 74 9.04 14.16 9.18
C GLU A 74 9.43 15.10 8.03
N LEU A 75 10.40 14.74 7.20
CA LEU A 75 10.78 15.47 5.98
C LEU A 75 9.91 15.12 4.76
N ILE A 76 9.10 14.06 4.82
CA ILE A 76 8.15 13.76 3.76
C ILE A 76 7.04 14.81 3.83
N GLY A 77 6.87 15.55 2.75
CA GLY A 77 5.82 16.57 2.63
C GLY A 77 5.12 16.52 1.28
N PRO A 78 4.19 17.46 1.02
CA PRO A 78 3.44 17.50 -0.24
C PRO A 78 4.31 17.58 -1.50
N LYS A 79 5.52 18.13 -1.40
CA LYS A 79 6.48 18.20 -2.51
C LYS A 79 7.26 16.89 -2.73
N SER A 80 7.25 15.99 -1.76
CA SER A 80 7.96 14.70 -1.83
C SER A 80 7.18 13.66 -2.64
N ILE A 81 5.91 13.93 -2.95
CA ILE A 81 5.01 13.03 -3.67
C ILE A 81 4.77 13.50 -5.11
N ILE A 82 4.77 12.55 -6.04
CA ILE A 82 4.29 12.78 -7.39
C ILE A 82 2.78 12.66 -7.35
N LYS A 83 2.09 13.79 -7.50
CA LYS A 83 0.64 13.81 -7.68
C LYS A 83 0.34 13.29 -9.08
N LEU A 84 -0.03 12.01 -9.15
CA LEU A 84 -0.62 11.46 -10.37
C LEU A 84 -2.01 12.08 -10.55
N GLU A 85 -2.40 12.33 -11.80
CA GLU A 85 -3.76 12.77 -12.11
C GLU A 85 -4.79 11.81 -11.48
N SER A 86 -5.96 12.34 -11.12
CA SER A 86 -6.93 11.63 -10.28
C SER A 86 -7.26 10.24 -10.82
N GLU A 87 -7.51 10.09 -12.12
CA GLU A 87 -7.82 8.79 -12.72
C GLU A 87 -6.62 7.84 -12.78
N GLU A 88 -5.42 8.35 -13.07
CA GLU A 88 -4.22 7.52 -13.18
C GLU A 88 -3.78 6.99 -11.80
N SER A 89 -3.88 7.84 -10.78
CA SER A 89 -3.60 7.47 -9.38
C SER A 89 -4.52 6.35 -8.86
N LEU A 90 -5.71 6.22 -9.45
CA LEU A 90 -6.73 5.25 -9.05
C LEU A 90 -6.60 3.91 -9.77
N LYS A 91 -5.79 3.80 -10.83
CA LYS A 91 -5.63 2.56 -11.60
C LYS A 91 -5.19 1.39 -10.74
N CYS A 92 -4.28 1.64 -9.79
CA CYS A 92 -3.75 0.67 -8.85
C CYS A 92 -4.25 0.87 -7.41
N ALA A 93 -5.36 1.59 -7.24
CA ALA A 93 -5.96 1.74 -5.93
C ALA A 93 -6.49 0.40 -5.42
N SER A 94 -6.43 0.21 -4.10
CA SER A 94 -7.06 -0.91 -3.41
C SER A 94 -8.43 -0.51 -2.88
N HIS A 95 -9.41 -1.40 -2.93
CA HIS A 95 -10.70 -1.25 -2.25
C HIS A 95 -10.76 -2.17 -1.04
N TRP A 96 -11.33 -1.67 0.05
CA TRP A 96 -11.43 -2.37 1.32
C TRP A 96 -12.83 -2.26 1.90
N THR A 97 -13.32 -3.36 2.46
CA THR A 97 -14.58 -3.43 3.21
C THR A 97 -14.31 -4.02 4.57
N TYR A 98 -15.02 -3.54 5.59
CA TYR A 98 -14.90 -4.07 6.94
C TYR A 98 -16.08 -4.99 7.28
N ASP A 99 -15.78 -6.20 7.72
CA ASP A 99 -16.76 -7.11 8.30
C ASP A 99 -16.73 -6.98 9.83
N PHE A 100 -17.83 -6.49 10.39
CA PHE A 100 -18.00 -6.29 11.83
C PHE A 100 -18.10 -7.59 12.62
N ALA A 101 -18.60 -8.68 12.02
CA ALA A 101 -18.77 -9.96 12.69
C ALA A 101 -17.42 -10.66 12.90
N THR A 102 -16.56 -10.62 11.89
CA THR A 102 -15.20 -11.20 11.94
C THR A 102 -14.16 -10.22 12.45
N LYS A 103 -14.45 -8.91 12.46
CA LYS A 103 -13.52 -7.81 12.75
C LYS A 103 -12.32 -7.80 11.81
N THR A 104 -12.59 -8.01 10.53
CA THR A 104 -11.56 -8.08 9.49
C THR A 104 -11.88 -7.13 8.35
N TRP A 105 -10.83 -6.46 7.88
CA TRP A 105 -10.85 -5.80 6.58
C TRP A 105 -10.54 -6.82 5.49
N THR A 106 -11.33 -6.80 4.42
CA THR A 106 -11.05 -7.56 3.20
C THR A 106 -10.97 -6.60 2.05
N GLY A 107 -10.07 -6.87 1.11
CA GLY A 107 -9.88 -5.96 0.00
C GLY A 107 -9.14 -6.58 -1.16
N GLY A 108 -8.92 -5.75 -2.17
CA GLY A 108 -8.17 -6.13 -3.34
C GLY A 108 -7.91 -4.96 -4.26
N THR A 109 -7.20 -5.23 -5.36
CA THR A 109 -7.03 -4.25 -6.42
C THR A 109 -8.39 -3.86 -6.98
N ARG A 110 -8.57 -2.56 -7.28
CA ARG A 110 -9.83 -2.05 -7.83
C ARG A 110 -10.26 -2.87 -9.07
N PRO A 111 -11.54 -3.26 -9.18
CA PRO A 111 -12.05 -3.96 -10.35
C PRO A 111 -11.81 -3.20 -11.65
N GLY A 112 -11.73 -3.94 -12.77
CA GLY A 112 -11.60 -3.36 -14.11
C GLY A 112 -10.23 -3.52 -14.78
N ARG A 113 -9.30 -4.28 -14.17
CA ARG A 113 -8.00 -4.64 -14.77
C ARG A 113 -7.15 -3.42 -15.17
N ALA A 114 -7.35 -2.29 -14.48
CA ALA A 114 -6.75 -1.00 -14.84
C ALA A 114 -5.31 -0.82 -14.32
N CYS A 115 -4.91 -1.58 -13.29
CA CYS A 115 -3.56 -1.54 -12.75
C CYS A 115 -2.61 -2.35 -13.64
N ILE A 116 -2.02 -1.69 -14.64
CA ILE A 116 -1.10 -2.33 -15.58
C ILE A 116 0.31 -2.38 -14.98
N VAL A 117 0.92 -3.56 -15.03
CA VAL A 117 2.30 -3.80 -14.61
C VAL A 117 3.06 -4.46 -15.75
N VAL A 118 4.17 -3.84 -16.16
CA VAL A 118 5.07 -4.37 -17.18
C VAL A 118 6.25 -5.05 -16.52
N ARG A 119 6.41 -6.36 -16.73
CA ARG A 119 7.53 -7.17 -16.21
C ARG A 119 8.04 -8.11 -17.29
N GLY A 120 9.36 -8.15 -17.48
CA GLY A 120 9.97 -9.02 -18.49
C GLY A 120 9.51 -8.76 -19.93
N GLY A 121 9.04 -7.53 -20.23
CA GLY A 121 8.50 -7.17 -21.54
C GLY A 121 7.03 -7.55 -21.77
N ALA A 122 6.37 -8.21 -20.81
CA ALA A 122 4.94 -8.53 -20.88
C ALA A 122 4.10 -7.53 -20.06
N GLU A 123 2.98 -7.10 -20.64
CA GLU A 123 1.96 -6.29 -19.94
C GLU A 123 0.95 -7.22 -19.26
N THR A 124 0.68 -6.95 -17.98
CA THR A 124 -0.25 -7.73 -17.15
C THR A 124 -1.11 -6.78 -16.34
N TYR A 125 -2.27 -7.24 -15.86
CA TYR A 125 -3.00 -6.50 -14.83
C TYR A 125 -2.72 -7.10 -13.44
N LEU A 126 -2.57 -6.24 -12.45
CA LEU A 126 -2.47 -6.65 -11.05
C LEU A 126 -3.83 -7.16 -10.56
N ASP A 127 -3.85 -8.39 -10.09
CA ASP A 127 -4.94 -9.01 -9.35
C ASP A 127 -4.45 -9.24 -7.92
N GLY A 128 -4.84 -8.33 -7.04
CA GLY A 128 -4.38 -8.29 -5.65
C GLY A 128 -5.51 -8.61 -4.70
N THR A 129 -5.27 -9.44 -3.68
CA THR A 129 -6.22 -9.75 -2.61
C THR A 129 -5.59 -9.52 -1.25
N TYR A 130 -6.35 -8.94 -0.33
CA TYR A 130 -5.88 -8.55 0.99
C TYR A 130 -6.89 -8.92 2.07
N GLU A 131 -6.39 -9.39 3.22
CA GLU A 131 -7.16 -9.59 4.44
C GLU A 131 -6.34 -9.04 5.61
N LEU A 132 -6.94 -8.17 6.40
CA LEU A 132 -6.30 -7.51 7.53
C LEU A 132 -7.17 -7.64 8.78
N SER A 133 -6.58 -8.18 9.84
CA SER A 133 -7.17 -8.26 11.17
C SER A 133 -6.32 -7.49 12.17
N GLU A 134 -6.70 -7.50 13.45
CA GLU A 134 -5.91 -6.89 14.52
C GLU A 134 -4.47 -7.44 14.59
N LYS A 135 -4.25 -8.70 14.21
CA LYS A 135 -2.98 -9.41 14.43
C LYS A 135 -2.28 -9.89 13.17
N LYS A 136 -2.98 -9.93 12.04
CA LYS A 136 -2.48 -10.53 10.81
C LYS A 136 -2.80 -9.68 9.59
N LEU A 137 -1.87 -9.68 8.65
CA LEU A 137 -2.06 -9.20 7.29
C LEU A 137 -1.77 -10.36 6.34
N ARG A 138 -2.74 -10.69 5.50
CA ARG A 138 -2.61 -11.67 4.43
C ARG A 138 -2.71 -10.94 3.10
N THR A 139 -1.74 -11.13 2.21
CA THR A 139 -1.71 -10.46 0.90
C THR A 139 -1.31 -11.42 -0.20
N MET A 140 -1.96 -11.33 -1.36
CA MET A 140 -1.52 -11.99 -2.58
C MET A 140 -1.55 -10.99 -3.72
N ASP A 141 -0.39 -10.76 -4.32
CA ASP A 141 -0.24 -9.95 -5.52
C ASP A 141 0.18 -10.85 -6.66
N VAL A 142 -0.67 -10.98 -7.67
CA VAL A 142 -0.35 -11.69 -8.91
C VAL A 142 -0.63 -10.79 -10.11
N GLY A 143 0.20 -10.92 -11.14
CA GLY A 143 -0.09 -10.33 -12.44
C GLY A 143 -0.68 -11.36 -13.36
N ARG A 144 -1.80 -11.02 -13.98
CA ARG A 144 -2.49 -11.90 -14.94
C ARG A 144 -2.37 -11.39 -16.36
N ASP A 145 -2.31 -12.33 -17.28
CA ASP A 145 -2.41 -12.06 -18.71
C ASP A 145 -3.84 -11.58 -19.04
N PHE A 146 -3.94 -10.58 -19.93
CA PHE A 146 -5.23 -9.96 -20.26
C PHE A 146 -6.18 -10.88 -21.05
N GLN A 147 -5.64 -11.82 -21.82
CA GLN A 147 -6.42 -12.68 -22.71
C GLN A 147 -6.79 -14.01 -22.06
N THR A 148 -5.83 -14.62 -21.37
CA THR A 148 -5.94 -15.97 -20.80
C THR A 148 -6.30 -15.97 -19.32
N GLU A 149 -6.11 -14.83 -18.63
CA GLU A 149 -6.28 -14.69 -17.17
C GLU A 149 -5.35 -15.59 -16.33
N GLU A 150 -4.37 -16.24 -16.97
CA GLU A 150 -3.36 -17.05 -16.30
C GLU A 150 -2.41 -16.15 -15.49
N ILE A 151 -1.88 -16.70 -14.39
CA ILE A 151 -0.87 -16.02 -13.56
C ILE A 151 0.46 -15.99 -14.32
N VAL A 152 0.93 -14.79 -14.64
CA VAL A 152 2.22 -14.57 -15.31
C VAL A 152 3.34 -14.35 -14.28
N TRP A 153 3.03 -13.65 -13.19
CA TRP A 153 3.96 -13.42 -12.10
C TRP A 153 3.23 -13.29 -10.76
N GLY A 154 3.97 -13.42 -9.66
CA GLY A 154 3.45 -13.32 -8.30
C GLY A 154 3.83 -14.54 -7.48
N SER A 155 3.21 -14.70 -6.32
CA SER A 155 3.50 -15.85 -5.47
C SER A 155 2.97 -17.15 -6.09
N ALA A 156 3.88 -18.10 -6.34
CA ALA A 156 3.53 -19.45 -6.81
C ALA A 156 2.97 -20.35 -5.69
N PHE A 157 3.15 -19.96 -4.42
CA PHE A 157 2.84 -20.79 -3.25
C PHE A 157 1.64 -20.28 -2.44
N GLY A 158 0.83 -19.40 -3.03
CA GLY A 158 -0.31 -18.78 -2.37
C GLY A 158 0.02 -17.45 -1.66
N PRO A 159 -0.88 -16.92 -0.82
CA PRO A 159 -0.70 -15.61 -0.20
C PRO A 159 0.48 -15.59 0.78
N PHE A 160 1.05 -14.41 1.00
CA PHE A 160 1.89 -14.15 2.14
C PHE A 160 1.04 -13.93 3.39
N ASP A 161 1.44 -14.56 4.49
CA ASP A 161 0.86 -14.39 5.82
C ASP A 161 1.87 -13.65 6.71
N PHE A 162 1.51 -12.46 7.17
CA PHE A 162 2.31 -11.64 8.06
C PHE A 162 1.66 -11.57 9.44
N ASP A 163 2.45 -11.84 10.48
CA ASP A 163 2.06 -11.61 11.87
C ASP A 163 2.51 -10.20 12.30
N LYS A 164 1.64 -9.49 13.03
CA LYS A 164 1.98 -8.17 13.58
C LYS A 164 3.03 -8.33 14.68
N VAL A 165 4.17 -7.66 14.50
CA VAL A 165 5.28 -7.64 15.47
C VAL A 165 5.24 -6.40 16.35
N GLU A 166 5.00 -5.23 15.76
CA GLU A 166 5.00 -3.92 16.42
C GLU A 166 3.80 -3.10 15.93
N SER A 167 3.39 -2.10 16.72
CA SER A 167 2.26 -1.22 16.43
C SER A 167 2.71 0.23 16.47
N PHE A 168 2.30 1.01 15.47
CA PHE A 168 2.51 2.46 15.36
C PHE A 168 1.19 3.24 15.48
N ALA A 169 0.17 2.63 16.08
CA ALA A 169 -1.19 3.19 16.15
C ALA A 169 -1.26 4.55 16.87
N GLU A 170 -0.34 4.79 17.81
CA GLU A 170 -0.19 6.04 18.55
C GLU A 170 0.29 7.22 17.68
N LEU A 171 0.82 6.93 16.48
CA LEU A 171 1.27 7.94 15.51
C LEU A 171 0.17 8.34 14.52
N VAL A 172 -1.00 7.69 14.57
CA VAL A 172 -2.11 8.00 13.66
C VAL A 172 -2.69 9.37 14.03
N VAL A 173 -2.66 10.29 13.06
CA VAL A 173 -3.33 11.58 13.16
C VAL A 173 -4.61 11.49 12.34
N GLU A 174 -5.76 11.77 12.96
CA GLU A 174 -7.02 11.86 12.22
C GLU A 174 -6.96 13.06 11.26
N PRO A 175 -7.30 12.89 9.97
CA PRO A 175 -7.27 13.99 9.03
C PRO A 175 -8.29 15.04 9.45
N VAL A 176 -7.90 16.31 9.41
CA VAL A 176 -8.82 17.41 9.70
C VAL A 176 -9.94 17.38 8.67
N LYS A 177 -11.17 17.05 9.10
CA LYS A 177 -12.35 17.11 8.22
C LYS A 177 -12.47 18.53 7.70
N SER A 178 -12.29 18.72 6.39
CA SER A 178 -12.63 19.97 5.74
C SER A 178 -14.14 20.19 5.93
N VAL A 179 -14.50 21.20 6.72
CA VAL A 179 -15.90 21.65 6.82
C VAL A 179 -16.24 22.23 5.44
N SER A 180 -16.96 21.46 4.63
CA SER A 180 -17.61 21.93 3.40
C SER A 180 -18.82 22.79 3.74
#